data_AF-A0A6A7ATT9-F1
#
_entry.id   AF-A0A6A7ATT9-F1
#
_cell.length_a   1.000
_cell.length_b   1.000
_cell.length_c   1.000
_cell.angle_alpha   90.00
_cell.angle_beta   90.00
_cell.angle_gamma   90.00
#
_symmetry.space_group_name_H-M   'P 1'
#
loop_
_entity.id
_entity.type
_entity.pdbx_description
1 polymer ?
#
loop_
_entity_poly.entity_id
_entity_poly.type
_entity_poly.pdbx_seq_one_letter_code
_entity_poly.pdbx_strand_id
1 'polypeptide(L)'
;ECYREPAGYGPVPEIDNHMEFYALAALTEAAMSAIIPTGYAPAFQNLQGACCGTCLGSGKELASYDVEHCSSLCDRHPDCESFNIYFKRVPLVHPGESCKDPPGTTRIMCKLLDHRIDERDAPQRVALAQGFVSAITGSNGYNK
;
A
#
# COMPACT_ATOMS: atom_id res chain seq x y z
N GLU A 1 -0.18 9.55 22.59
CA GLU A 1 1.03 10.38 22.73
C GLU A 1 1.69 10.52 21.36
N CYS A 2 2.46 11.59 21.14
CA CYS A 2 3.12 11.88 19.87
C CYS A 2 4.51 11.24 19.83
N TYR A 3 4.76 10.34 18.88
CA TYR A 3 6.07 9.72 18.67
C TYR A 3 6.39 9.61 17.19
N ARG A 4 7.68 9.71 16.83
CA ARG A 4 8.12 9.63 15.43
C ARG A 4 8.00 8.22 14.88
N GLU A 5 7.56 8.15 13.63
CA GLU A 5 7.50 6.95 12.81
C GLU A 5 8.60 7.01 11.73
N PRO A 6 9.12 5.86 11.27
CA PRO A 6 10.02 5.83 10.13
C PRO A 6 9.35 6.40 8.87
N ALA A 7 10.10 7.24 8.15
CA ALA A 7 9.72 7.72 6.82
C ALA A 7 9.62 6.55 5.84
N GLY A 8 8.64 6.62 4.94
CA GLY A 8 8.50 5.69 3.83
C GLY A 8 9.33 6.11 2.62
N TYR A 9 9.33 5.26 1.60
CA TYR A 9 10.16 5.42 0.40
C TYR A 9 9.43 5.99 -0.81
N GLY A 10 8.10 6.10 -0.76
CA GLY A 10 7.29 6.58 -1.89
C GLY A 10 7.26 8.10 -1.99
N PRO A 11 6.84 8.64 -3.15
CA PRO A 11 6.71 10.08 -3.33
C PRO A 11 5.56 10.63 -2.47
N VAL A 12 5.73 11.86 -2.00
CA VAL A 12 4.74 12.60 -1.19
C VAL A 12 4.25 13.77 -2.05
N PRO A 13 2.94 14.06 -2.11
CA PRO A 13 2.44 15.21 -2.86
C PRO A 13 2.94 16.53 -2.26
N GLU A 14 3.04 17.58 -3.08
CA GLU A 14 3.45 18.91 -2.63
C GLU A 14 2.50 19.47 -1.57
N ILE A 15 1.20 19.32 -1.80
CA ILE A 15 0.16 19.59 -0.80
C ILE A 15 -0.13 18.27 -0.09
N ASP A 16 0.31 18.16 1.17
CA ASP A 16 0.22 16.93 1.94
C ASP A 16 -1.18 16.69 2.53
N ASN A 17 -2.06 16.13 1.71
CA ASN A 17 -3.36 15.62 2.14
C ASN A 17 -3.75 14.36 1.36
N HIS A 18 -4.82 13.69 1.78
CA HIS A 18 -5.26 12.44 1.15
C HIS A 18 -5.81 12.60 -0.27
N MET A 19 -6.41 13.74 -0.61
CA MET A 19 -6.94 14.00 -1.95
C MET A 19 -5.81 14.16 -2.96
N GLU A 20 -4.78 14.92 -2.59
CA GLU A 20 -3.58 15.13 -3.41
C GLU A 20 -2.72 13.87 -3.48
N PHE A 21 -2.72 13.06 -2.41
CA PHE A 21 -2.15 11.72 -2.45
C PHE A 21 -2.86 10.82 -3.48
N TYR A 22 -4.18 10.87 -3.58
CA TYR A 22 -4.93 10.15 -4.62
C TYR A 22 -4.69 10.69 -6.03
N ALA A 23 -4.47 11.99 -6.17
CA ALA A 23 -4.22 12.65 -7.45
C ALA A 23 -2.76 12.56 -7.93
N LEU A 24 -1.84 12.07 -7.09
CA LEU A 24 -0.41 12.05 -7.41
C LEU A 24 -0.10 11.07 -8.56
N ALA A 25 0.11 11.63 -9.76
CA ALA A 25 0.31 10.88 -11.00
C ALA A 25 1.39 9.79 -10.88
N ALA A 26 2.49 10.07 -10.19
CA ALA A 26 3.59 9.11 -9.99
C ALA A 26 3.14 7.78 -9.35
N LEU A 27 2.13 7.81 -8.47
CA LEU A 27 1.62 6.59 -7.82
C LEU A 27 0.76 5.77 -8.80
N THR A 28 -0.10 6.44 -9.55
CA THR A 28 -0.91 5.81 -10.59
C THR A 28 -0.04 5.26 -11.73
N GLU A 29 0.95 6.02 -12.19
CA GLU A 29 1.87 5.59 -13.24
C GLU A 29 2.68 4.36 -12.82
N ALA A 30 3.18 4.31 -11.59
CA ALA A 30 3.88 3.12 -11.07
C ALA A 30 2.97 1.88 -11.06
N ALA A 31 1.72 2.01 -10.63
CA ALA A 31 0.77 0.91 -10.60
C ALA A 31 0.30 0.46 -12.01
N MET A 32 0.10 1.42 -12.92
CA MET A 32 -0.37 1.16 -14.29
C MET A 32 0.74 0.59 -15.19
N SER A 33 1.99 1.00 -14.98
CA SER A 33 3.16 0.54 -15.75
C SER A 33 3.82 -0.73 -15.19
N ALA A 34 3.37 -1.21 -14.02
CA ALA A 34 3.89 -2.40 -13.40
C ALA A 34 3.74 -3.64 -14.28
N ILE A 35 4.86 -4.33 -14.51
CA ILE A 35 4.91 -5.58 -15.27
C ILE A 35 4.32 -6.70 -14.41
N ILE A 36 3.51 -7.56 -15.03
CA ILE A 36 2.96 -8.76 -14.38
C ILE A 36 4.11 -9.76 -14.18
N PRO A 37 4.37 -10.24 -12.95
CA PRO A 37 5.41 -11.23 -12.70
C PRO A 37 5.16 -12.55 -13.41
N THR A 38 6.25 -13.26 -13.71
CA THR A 38 6.15 -14.59 -14.33
C THR A 38 5.43 -15.56 -13.38
N GLY A 39 4.45 -16.31 -13.90
CA GLY A 39 3.68 -17.26 -13.09
C GLY A 39 2.55 -16.63 -12.28
N TYR A 40 2.22 -15.35 -12.52
CA TYR A 40 1.10 -14.66 -11.89
C TYR A 40 0.12 -14.12 -12.92
N ALA A 41 -1.14 -13.99 -12.52
CA ALA A 41 -2.20 -13.31 -13.25
C ALA A 41 -2.70 -12.07 -12.47
N PRO A 42 -2.99 -10.95 -13.15
CA PRO A 42 -3.53 -9.77 -12.49
C PRO A 42 -4.95 -10.04 -11.98
N ALA A 43 -5.21 -9.67 -10.74
CA ALA A 43 -6.53 -9.72 -10.11
C ALA A 43 -7.27 -8.38 -10.21
N PHE A 44 -6.53 -7.29 -9.98
CA PHE A 44 -6.98 -5.90 -10.09
C PHE A 44 -5.76 -4.98 -10.20
N GLN A 45 -5.97 -3.76 -10.68
CA GLN A 45 -4.91 -2.79 -10.90
C GLN A 45 -5.35 -1.39 -10.47
N ASN A 46 -4.42 -0.65 -9.85
CA ASN A 46 -4.54 0.77 -9.51
C ASN A 46 -5.81 1.13 -8.70
N LEU A 47 -6.20 0.27 -7.74
CA LEU A 47 -7.32 0.58 -6.85
C LEU A 47 -6.92 1.55 -5.72
N GLN A 48 -7.90 2.26 -5.17
CA GLN A 48 -7.76 3.13 -3.98
C GLN A 48 -8.04 2.37 -2.66
N GLY A 49 -7.59 1.13 -2.58
CA GLY A 49 -7.82 0.23 -1.44
C GLY A 49 -6.76 -0.84 -1.36
N ALA A 50 -6.75 -1.64 -0.31
CA ALA A 50 -5.81 -2.77 -0.18
C ALA A 50 -6.55 -4.00 0.34
N CYS A 51 -6.03 -5.17 0.00
CA CYS A 51 -6.64 -6.43 0.40
C CYS A 51 -6.83 -6.50 1.92
N CYS A 52 -8.05 -6.79 2.36
CA CYS A 52 -8.42 -6.94 3.76
C CYS A 52 -8.91 -8.37 4.01
N GLY A 53 -8.05 -9.24 4.52
CA GLY A 53 -8.36 -10.63 4.84
C GLY A 53 -7.36 -11.20 5.85
N THR A 54 -7.39 -12.51 6.10
CA THR A 54 -6.27 -13.20 6.77
C THR A 54 -5.02 -12.96 5.95
N CYS A 55 -4.03 -12.36 6.59
CA CYS A 55 -2.77 -12.00 5.96
C CYS A 55 -1.73 -12.98 6.45
N LEU A 56 -0.78 -13.35 5.59
CA LEU A 56 0.45 -13.98 6.02
C LEU A 56 1.34 -12.90 6.64
N GLY A 57 1.01 -12.49 7.87
CA GLY A 57 1.68 -11.42 8.62
C GLY A 57 1.21 -10.00 8.30
N SER A 58 1.96 -8.99 8.77
CA SER A 58 1.59 -7.56 8.70
C SER A 58 1.90 -6.88 7.36
N GLY A 59 2.43 -7.62 6.36
CA GLY A 59 2.97 -7.06 5.12
C GLY A 59 4.39 -6.52 5.27
N LYS A 60 5.13 -6.47 4.16
CA LYS A 60 6.52 -6.01 4.07
C LYS A 60 6.56 -4.63 3.42
N GLU A 61 7.28 -3.68 4.04
CA GLU A 61 7.61 -2.42 3.38
C GLU A 61 8.77 -2.62 2.40
N LEU A 62 8.62 -2.06 1.20
CA LEU A 62 9.61 -2.07 0.12
C LEU A 62 10.18 -0.67 -0.11
N ALA A 63 11.40 -0.61 -0.65
CA ALA A 63 12.06 0.65 -0.99
C ALA A 63 11.58 1.25 -2.33
N SER A 64 10.90 0.46 -3.15
CA SER A 64 10.35 0.85 -4.45
C SER A 64 9.10 0.02 -4.76
N TYR A 65 8.32 0.43 -5.77
CA TYR A 65 7.16 -0.32 -6.24
C TYR A 65 7.60 -1.51 -7.11
N ASP A 66 8.22 -2.49 -6.45
CA ASP A 66 8.85 -3.66 -7.08
C ASP A 66 7.93 -4.87 -6.99
N VAL A 67 7.17 -5.11 -8.06
CA VAL A 67 6.22 -6.20 -8.16
C VAL A 67 6.92 -7.56 -8.19
N GLU A 68 8.10 -7.65 -8.82
CA GLU A 68 8.89 -8.88 -8.93
C GLU A 68 9.54 -9.28 -7.60
N HIS A 69 9.94 -8.29 -6.79
CA HIS A 69 10.37 -8.56 -5.42
C HIS A 69 9.20 -9.08 -4.58
N CYS A 70 8.00 -8.51 -4.74
CA CYS A 70 6.83 -8.93 -3.97
C CYS A 70 6.38 -10.35 -4.36
N SER A 71 6.38 -10.71 -5.64
CA SER A 71 6.14 -12.09 -6.10
C SER A 71 7.20 -13.05 -5.56
N SER A 72 8.48 -12.67 -5.61
CA SER A 72 9.57 -13.47 -5.04
C SER A 72 9.43 -13.74 -3.53
N LEU A 73 8.81 -12.83 -2.77
CA LEU A 73 8.48 -13.06 -1.36
C LEU A 73 7.33 -14.07 -1.21
N CYS A 74 6.32 -13.98 -2.07
CA CYS A 74 5.22 -14.95 -2.12
C CYS A 74 5.72 -16.34 -2.50
N ASP A 75 6.60 -16.46 -3.50
CA ASP A 75 7.17 -17.74 -3.93
C ASP A 75 7.98 -18.48 -2.86
N ARG A 76 8.58 -17.73 -1.93
CA ARG A 76 9.32 -18.30 -0.80
C ARG A 76 8.43 -18.69 0.37
N HIS A 77 7.18 -18.23 0.39
CA HIS A 77 6.24 -18.53 1.45
C HIS A 77 5.33 -19.69 1.03
N PRO A 78 5.41 -20.86 1.68
CA PRO A 78 4.71 -22.07 1.24
C PRO A 78 3.20 -21.91 1.05
N ASP A 79 2.56 -21.12 1.92
CA ASP A 79 1.11 -20.92 1.90
C ASP A 79 0.66 -19.70 1.09
N CYS A 80 1.55 -19.04 0.33
CA CYS A 80 1.19 -17.83 -0.40
C CYS A 80 0.58 -18.14 -1.77
N GLU A 81 -0.67 -17.73 -1.94
CA GLU A 81 -1.48 -17.92 -3.15
C GLU A 81 -1.63 -16.61 -3.96
N SER A 82 -1.48 -15.46 -3.29
CA SER A 82 -1.57 -14.16 -3.93
C SER A 82 -0.81 -13.08 -3.18
N PHE A 83 -0.59 -11.94 -3.83
CA PHE A 83 -0.05 -10.77 -3.16
C PHE A 83 -0.72 -9.48 -3.65
N ASN A 84 -0.68 -8.46 -2.79
CA ASN A 84 -1.13 -7.11 -3.08
C ASN A 84 -0.02 -6.10 -2.77
N ILE A 85 0.36 -5.32 -3.77
CA ILE A 85 1.34 -4.23 -3.64
C ILE A 85 0.63 -2.89 -3.80
N TYR A 86 0.91 -1.93 -2.92
CA TYR A 86 0.19 -0.64 -2.89
C TYR A 86 0.99 0.46 -2.20
N PHE A 87 0.61 1.71 -2.47
CA PHE A 87 1.09 2.87 -1.73
C PHE A 87 0.16 3.21 -0.57
N LYS A 88 0.72 3.56 0.58
CA LYS A 88 -0.03 3.96 1.77
C LYS A 88 0.49 5.29 2.32
N ARG A 89 -0.39 6.29 2.39
CA ARG A 89 -0.15 7.51 3.15
C ARG A 89 -0.25 7.20 4.64
N VAL A 90 0.82 7.44 5.37
CA VAL A 90 0.92 7.28 6.83
C VAL A 90 1.56 8.52 7.45
N PRO A 91 1.32 8.82 8.73
CA PRO A 91 1.91 10.00 9.35
C PRO A 91 3.37 9.74 9.76
N LEU A 92 4.24 10.76 9.68
CA LEU A 92 5.62 10.72 10.20
C LEU A 92 5.70 10.80 11.72
N VAL A 93 4.61 11.21 12.35
CA VAL A 93 4.45 11.25 13.80
C VAL A 93 3.11 10.64 14.12
N HIS A 94 3.04 9.70 15.07
CA HIS A 94 1.77 9.16 15.53
C HIS A 94 0.83 10.30 15.98
N PRO A 95 -0.34 10.50 15.33
CA PRO A 95 -1.21 11.61 15.61
C PRO A 95 -1.75 11.57 17.05
N GLY A 96 -1.69 12.71 17.73
CA GLY A 96 -2.10 12.84 19.13
C GLY A 96 -2.59 14.25 19.43
N GLU A 97 -3.11 14.48 20.63
CA GLU A 97 -3.70 15.78 21.00
C GLU A 97 -2.74 16.97 20.81
N SER A 98 -1.43 16.77 21.01
CA SER A 98 -0.39 17.79 20.82
C SER A 98 0.27 17.80 19.44
N CYS A 99 -0.13 16.90 18.54
CA CYS A 99 0.39 16.77 17.17
C CYS A 99 -0.75 16.34 16.23
N LYS A 100 -1.75 17.21 16.09
CA LYS A 100 -2.88 16.99 15.18
C LYS A 100 -2.41 17.17 13.74
N ASP A 101 -2.90 16.32 12.87
CA ASP A 101 -2.60 16.29 11.43
C ASP A 101 -1.09 16.51 11.10
N PRO A 102 -0.20 15.63 11.59
CA PRO A 102 1.23 15.76 11.34
C PRO A 102 1.55 15.49 9.86
N PRO A 103 2.73 15.92 9.37
CA PRO A 103 3.16 15.60 8.02
C PRO A 103 3.14 14.09 7.72
N GLY A 104 2.71 13.75 6.53
CA GLY A 104 2.61 12.41 5.98
C GLY A 104 3.87 11.97 5.24
N THR A 105 3.95 10.66 5.03
CA THR A 105 4.92 9.99 4.17
C THR A 105 4.22 8.86 3.43
N THR A 106 4.79 8.45 2.30
CA THR A 106 4.26 7.34 1.51
C THR A 106 5.08 6.08 1.75
N ARG A 107 4.45 5.02 2.28
CA ARG A 107 5.05 3.68 2.36
C ARG A 107 4.62 2.84 1.17
N ILE A 108 5.50 1.97 0.71
CA ILE A 108 5.22 1.01 -0.36
C ILE A 108 5.11 -0.35 0.31
N MET A 109 3.92 -0.94 0.27
CA MET A 109 3.61 -2.14 1.03
C MET A 109 3.42 -3.31 0.08
N CYS A 110 4.03 -4.45 0.39
CA CYS A 110 3.82 -5.74 -0.23
C CYS A 110 3.14 -6.66 0.79
N LYS A 111 1.96 -7.15 0.47
CA LYS A 111 1.14 -7.96 1.37
C LYS A 111 0.89 -9.33 0.76
N LEU A 112 1.21 -10.38 1.50
CA LEU A 112 1.05 -11.77 1.08
C LEU A 112 -0.25 -12.35 1.66
N LEU A 113 -0.97 -13.13 0.85
CA LEU A 113 -2.24 -13.75 1.24
C LEU A 113 -2.24 -15.25 0.91
N ASP A 114 -2.99 -15.99 1.71
CA ASP A 114 -3.15 -17.45 1.66
C ASP A 114 -4.32 -17.92 0.79
N HIS A 115 -4.91 -17.01 0.02
CA HIS A 115 -6.03 -17.26 -0.87
C HIS A 115 -5.91 -16.39 -2.11
N ARG A 116 -6.65 -16.75 -3.17
CA ARG A 116 -6.82 -15.90 -4.35
C ARG A 116 -7.66 -14.68 -3.99
N ILE A 117 -7.31 -13.55 -4.58
CA ILE A 117 -7.96 -12.25 -4.38
C ILE A 117 -8.63 -11.76 -5.66
N ASP A 118 -9.63 -10.89 -5.49
CA ASP A 118 -10.20 -10.03 -6.51
C ASP A 118 -10.42 -8.60 -5.99
N GLU A 119 -10.98 -7.73 -6.83
CA GLU A 119 -11.22 -6.32 -6.50
C GLU A 119 -12.07 -6.10 -5.23
N ARG A 120 -12.95 -7.03 -4.89
CA ARG A 120 -13.83 -6.94 -3.70
C ARG A 120 -13.04 -7.12 -2.41
N ASP A 121 -11.90 -7.80 -2.48
CA ASP A 121 -11.01 -7.99 -1.35
C ASP A 121 -10.24 -6.73 -0.99
N ALA A 122 -10.12 -5.76 -1.92
CA ALA A 122 -9.38 -4.51 -1.75
C ALA A 122 -10.30 -3.28 -1.63
N PRO A 123 -11.22 -3.22 -0.64
CA PRO A 123 -12.13 -2.10 -0.50
C PRO A 123 -11.36 -0.82 -0.21
N GLN A 124 -11.85 0.29 -0.77
CA GLN A 124 -11.33 1.60 -0.42
C GLN A 124 -11.51 1.87 1.07
N ARG A 125 -10.42 2.23 1.74
CA ARG A 125 -10.41 2.54 3.16
C ARG A 125 -9.58 3.79 3.41
N VAL A 126 -10.20 4.71 4.14
CA VAL A 126 -9.52 5.84 4.76
C VAL A 126 -9.61 5.69 6.28
N ALA A 127 -8.56 6.09 6.99
CA ALA A 127 -8.57 6.11 8.44
C ALA A 127 -8.27 7.53 8.94
N LEU A 128 -9.18 8.09 9.71
CA LEU A 128 -9.02 9.40 10.33
C LEU A 128 -8.51 9.24 11.76
N ALA A 129 -7.38 9.87 12.08
CA ALA A 129 -6.84 9.92 13.42
C ALA A 129 -6.32 11.33 13.71
N GLN A 130 -6.96 12.03 14.66
CA GLN A 130 -6.53 13.37 15.11
C GLN A 130 -6.29 14.36 13.94
N GLY A 131 -7.19 14.37 12.96
CA GLY A 131 -7.11 15.21 11.76
C GLY A 131 -6.37 14.59 10.57
N PHE A 132 -5.47 13.64 10.83
CA PHE A 132 -4.72 12.97 9.76
C PHE A 132 -5.56 11.90 9.06
N VAL A 133 -5.63 11.95 7.73
CA VAL A 133 -6.30 10.93 6.91
C VAL A 133 -5.27 9.98 6.27
N SER A 134 -5.19 8.75 6.78
CA SER A 134 -4.46 7.68 6.10
C SER A 134 -5.24 7.19 4.89
N ALA A 135 -4.55 6.95 3.79
CA ALA A 135 -5.14 6.61 2.50
C ALA A 135 -4.27 5.59 1.75
N ILE A 136 -4.87 4.84 0.82
CA ILE A 136 -4.21 3.81 0.02
C ILE A 136 -4.54 4.02 -1.46
N THR A 137 -3.54 3.95 -2.33
CA THR A 137 -3.72 4.08 -3.79
C THR A 137 -2.66 3.28 -4.55
N GLY A 138 -2.79 3.22 -5.87
CA GLY A 138 -1.89 2.48 -6.75
C GLY A 138 -1.80 1.03 -6.31
N SER A 139 -2.94 0.41 -6.03
CA SER A 139 -2.99 -0.94 -5.48
C SER A 139 -3.20 -1.97 -6.58
N ASN A 140 -2.25 -2.89 -6.72
CA ASN A 140 -2.33 -4.01 -7.66
C ASN A 140 -2.38 -5.33 -6.89
N GLY A 141 -3.22 -6.25 -7.37
CA GLY A 141 -3.34 -7.60 -6.85
C GLY A 141 -2.95 -8.63 -7.91
N TYR A 142 -2.26 -9.68 -7.50
CA TYR A 142 -1.80 -10.74 -8.38
C TYR A 142 -2.01 -12.11 -7.73
N ASN A 143 -2.57 -13.04 -8.49
CA ASN A 143 -2.77 -14.43 -8.06
C ASN A 143 -1.75 -15.33 -8.76
N LYS A 144 -1.20 -16.31 -8.04
CA LYS A 144 -0.35 -17.37 -8.61
C LYS A 144 -1.17 -18.31 -9.51
#